data_AF-G7L195-F1
#
_entry.id   AF-G7L195-F1
#
_cell.length_a   1.000
_cell.length_b   1.000
_cell.length_c   1.000
_cell.angle_alpha   90.00
_cell.angle_beta   90.00
_cell.angle_gamma   90.00
#
_symmetry.space_group_name_H-M   'P 1'
#
loop_
_entity.id
_entity.type
_entity.pdbx_description
1 polymer ?
#
loop_
_entity_poly.entity_id
_entity_poly.type
_entity_poly.pdbx_seq_one_letter_code
_entity_poly.pdbx_strand_id
1 'polypeptide(L)'
;MAEEGYRVTLNVYDLSQGLARQLSTSFLGKAIEGIWHTGIVVYGNEYFFGGGIQHLPAGSTPYGTPLKVVELGVTHVPKDVFEMYLQEINPRYLPETYSLLTHNCNNFSNEVAQFLVGATIPDYILQLPNEVMSSPMGSLFLPMIQNLETTLKSGGVPQVPQFRPTTVSPASNFASVTTQKSSTAPNSSTEKKAIPSKEVAKGKEEDKKTENAVSASEKAAAASNGVVKDPLGDARSKVQDEIIKEFAAIMATGTMRASEAAALATRRVMERHGQMSVSQS
;
A
#
# COMPACT_ATOMS: atom_id res chain seq x y z
N MET A 1 13.25 11.63 -30.31
CA MET A 1 11.88 11.60 -29.75
C MET A 1 12.04 11.35 -28.26
N ALA A 2 11.38 12.13 -27.41
CA ALA A 2 11.61 12.09 -25.96
C ALA A 2 11.34 10.68 -25.42
N GLU A 3 12.30 10.12 -24.69
CA GLU A 3 12.05 8.94 -23.86
C GLU A 3 10.94 9.31 -22.87
N GLU A 4 9.76 8.69 -22.97
CA GLU A 4 8.65 8.93 -22.05
C GLU A 4 8.97 8.30 -20.70
N GLY A 5 9.80 9.00 -19.93
CA GLY A 5 10.03 8.69 -18.53
C GLY A 5 8.83 9.10 -17.68
N TYR A 6 8.52 8.29 -16.67
CA TYR A 6 7.44 8.54 -15.72
C TYR A 6 7.98 9.23 -14.48
N ARG A 7 7.39 10.37 -14.11
CA ARG A 7 7.75 11.09 -12.88
C ARG A 7 7.41 10.24 -11.65
N VAL A 8 8.36 10.14 -10.73
CA VAL A 8 8.22 9.44 -9.44
C VAL A 8 8.29 10.46 -8.32
N THR A 9 7.26 10.50 -7.48
CA THR A 9 7.21 11.36 -6.30
C THR A 9 6.90 10.57 -5.05
N LEU A 10 7.37 11.06 -3.90
CA LEU A 10 7.06 10.55 -2.57
C LEU A 10 6.06 11.48 -1.90
N ASN A 11 4.87 10.97 -1.62
CA ASN A 11 3.90 11.65 -0.76
C ASN A 11 4.26 11.37 0.70
N VAL A 12 4.34 12.43 1.51
CA VAL A 12 4.66 12.37 2.94
C VAL A 12 3.49 12.90 3.74
N TYR A 13 3.01 12.09 4.68
CA TYR A 13 1.89 12.39 5.57
C TYR A 13 2.34 12.37 7.02
N ASP A 14 1.73 13.20 7.84
CA ASP A 14 1.86 13.12 9.30
C ASP A 14 0.62 12.44 9.90
N LEU A 15 0.77 11.19 10.32
CA LEU A 15 -0.29 10.40 10.93
C LEU A 15 -0.76 10.97 12.28
N SER A 16 0.05 11.82 12.92
CA SER A 16 -0.33 12.49 14.17
C SER A 16 -1.15 13.77 13.96
N GLN A 17 -1.24 14.26 12.70
CA GLN A 17 -1.87 15.53 12.34
C GLN A 17 -1.43 16.70 13.23
N GLY A 18 -0.12 16.81 13.51
CA GLY A 18 0.48 17.84 14.33
C GLY A 18 0.50 17.56 15.84
N LEU A 19 -0.17 16.51 16.31
CA LEU A 19 -0.21 16.16 17.73
C LEU A 19 1.18 15.70 18.22
N ALA A 20 1.95 14.99 17.38
CA ALA A 20 3.31 14.59 17.72
C ALA A 20 4.19 15.81 17.96
N ARG A 21 4.08 16.86 17.13
CA ARG A 21 4.85 18.09 17.30
C ARG A 21 4.51 18.82 18.60
N GLN A 22 3.23 18.85 18.96
CA GLN A 22 2.76 19.53 20.16
C GLN A 22 3.16 18.82 21.46
N LEU A 23 3.13 17.49 21.47
CA LEU A 23 3.43 16.69 22.66
C LEU A 23 4.93 16.40 22.80
N SER A 24 5.65 16.21 21.69
CA SER A 24 7.03 15.75 21.73
C SER A 24 7.99 16.71 22.42
N THR A 25 7.84 18.02 22.22
CA THR A 25 8.73 19.01 22.85
C THR A 25 8.63 18.98 24.37
N SER A 26 7.44 18.74 24.92
CA SER A 26 7.20 18.68 26.37
C SER A 26 7.61 17.34 27.00
N PHE A 27 7.54 16.24 26.25
CA PHE A 27 7.78 14.90 26.80
C PHE A 27 9.14 14.29 26.41
N LEU A 28 9.63 14.51 25.19
CA LEU A 28 10.87 13.90 24.69
C LEU A 28 12.10 14.83 24.77
N GLY A 29 11.92 16.12 25.09
CA GLY A 29 13.01 17.10 25.07
C GLY A 29 13.58 17.37 23.67
N LYS A 30 12.99 16.75 22.63
CA LYS A 30 13.22 16.97 21.21
C LYS A 30 11.86 17.00 20.51
N ALA A 31 11.70 17.91 19.55
CA ALA A 31 10.51 17.98 18.74
C ALA A 31 10.52 16.82 17.73
N ILE A 32 9.66 15.82 17.95
CA ILE A 32 9.25 14.90 16.88
C ILE A 32 8.25 15.67 16.03
N GLU A 33 8.65 16.00 14.80
CA GLU A 33 7.84 16.83 13.92
C GLU A 33 6.56 16.15 13.43
N GLY A 34 6.52 14.81 13.40
CA GLY A 34 5.38 14.04 12.94
C GLY A 34 5.62 12.54 13.04
N ILE A 35 4.55 11.78 12.82
CA ILE A 35 4.63 10.32 12.59
C ILE A 35 4.53 10.11 11.08
N TRP A 36 5.67 9.89 10.43
CA TRP A 36 5.73 9.89 8.98
C TRP A 36 5.14 8.61 8.38
N HIS A 37 4.14 8.79 7.53
CA HIS A 37 3.70 7.80 6.55
C HIS A 37 4.07 8.26 5.15
N THR A 38 4.47 7.32 4.31
CA THR A 38 4.86 7.63 2.94
C THR A 38 4.22 6.69 1.92
N GLY A 39 3.96 7.24 0.73
CA GLY A 39 3.52 6.49 -0.44
C GLY A 39 4.29 6.96 -1.69
N ILE A 40 4.62 6.01 -2.56
CA ILE A 40 5.25 6.29 -3.86
C ILE A 40 4.17 6.53 -4.90
N VAL A 41 4.21 7.67 -5.56
CA VAL A 41 3.30 8.03 -6.65
C VAL A 41 4.02 7.85 -7.99
N VAL A 42 3.47 6.96 -8.82
CA VAL A 42 3.94 6.67 -10.18
C VAL A 42 2.81 6.05 -11.00
N TYR A 43 2.81 6.24 -12.32
CA TYR A 43 1.77 5.70 -13.23
C TYR A 43 0.32 6.08 -12.85
N GLY A 44 0.13 7.23 -12.18
CA GLY A 44 -1.18 7.71 -11.73
C GLY A 44 -1.71 7.06 -10.43
N ASN A 45 -0.95 6.15 -9.84
CA ASN A 45 -1.30 5.49 -8.58
C ASN A 45 -0.33 5.86 -7.47
N GLU A 46 -0.80 5.78 -6.23
CA GLU A 46 -0.01 5.86 -5.02
C GLU A 46 0.08 4.47 -4.38
N TYR A 47 1.31 3.99 -4.18
CA TYR A 47 1.67 2.68 -3.66
C TYR A 47 2.23 2.83 -2.24
N PHE A 48 1.74 2.04 -1.30
CA PHE A 48 2.16 2.09 0.10
C PHE A 48 2.01 0.72 0.78
N PHE A 49 2.64 0.57 1.95
CA PHE A 49 2.56 -0.65 2.75
C PHE A 49 1.82 -0.41 4.07
N GLY A 50 0.89 -1.31 4.39
CA GLY A 50 0.09 -1.33 5.62
C GLY A 50 -0.47 -2.73 5.85
N GLY A 51 -1.75 -2.94 5.54
CA GLY A 51 -2.38 -4.26 5.47
C GLY A 51 -1.96 -5.07 4.24
N GLY A 52 -0.66 -5.11 3.95
CA GLY A 52 -0.11 -5.58 2.69
C GLY A 52 0.29 -4.43 1.76
N ILE A 53 0.86 -4.77 0.59
CA ILE A 53 1.08 -3.81 -0.49
C ILE A 53 -0.28 -3.35 -1.02
N GLN A 54 -0.53 -2.06 -0.98
CA GLN A 54 -1.77 -1.44 -1.43
C GLN A 54 -1.45 -0.37 -2.46
N HIS A 55 -2.40 -0.14 -3.37
CA HIS A 55 -2.35 0.99 -4.27
C HIS A 55 -3.74 1.57 -4.51
N LEU A 56 -3.79 2.89 -4.63
CA LEU A 56 -4.99 3.65 -4.94
C LEU A 56 -4.64 4.72 -5.97
N PRO A 57 -5.61 5.28 -6.70
CA PRO A 57 -5.37 6.49 -7.50
C PRO A 57 -4.69 7.57 -6.67
N ALA A 58 -3.72 8.27 -7.27
CA ALA A 58 -2.98 9.32 -6.59
C ALA A 58 -3.94 10.40 -6.04
N GLY A 59 -3.80 10.74 -4.76
CA GLY A 59 -4.67 11.72 -4.09
C GLY A 59 -6.02 11.18 -3.62
N SER A 60 -6.32 9.89 -3.81
CA SER A 60 -7.51 9.24 -3.24
C SER A 60 -7.18 8.31 -2.06
N THR A 61 -5.99 8.43 -1.49
CA THR A 61 -5.62 7.63 -0.31
C THR A 61 -6.38 8.13 0.93
N PRO A 62 -6.65 7.23 1.89
CA PRO A 62 -7.41 7.61 3.08
C PRO A 62 -6.60 8.50 4.05
N TYR A 63 -5.32 8.75 3.74
CA TYR A 63 -4.43 9.64 4.51
C TYR A 63 -4.62 11.12 4.19
N GLY A 64 -5.48 11.45 3.22
CA GLY A 64 -5.85 12.83 2.89
C GLY A 64 -4.84 13.51 1.97
N THR A 65 -4.58 14.79 2.20
CA THR A 65 -3.61 15.56 1.40
C THR A 65 -2.20 15.40 1.98
N PRO A 66 -1.19 15.07 1.15
CA PRO A 66 0.18 14.96 1.63
C PRO A 66 0.67 16.32 2.18
N LEU A 67 1.34 16.27 3.33
CA LEU A 67 1.99 17.44 3.92
C LEU A 67 3.14 17.93 3.04
N LYS A 68 3.86 16.99 2.42
CA LYS A 68 4.96 17.27 1.51
C LYS A 68 4.95 16.28 0.36
N VAL A 69 5.23 16.77 -0.85
CA VAL A 69 5.49 15.94 -2.03
C VAL A 69 6.95 16.13 -2.39
N VAL A 70 7.73 15.05 -2.34
CA VAL A 70 9.16 15.07 -2.66
C VAL A 70 9.35 14.45 -4.05
N GLU A 71 10.00 15.17 -4.95
CA GLU A 71 10.37 14.63 -6.26
C GLU A 71 11.58 13.71 -6.10
N LEU A 72 11.43 12.44 -6.49
CA LEU A 72 12.50 11.45 -6.41
C LEU A 72 13.24 11.30 -7.75
N GLY A 73 12.55 11.55 -8.87
CA GLY A 73 13.15 11.53 -10.20
C GLY A 73 12.20 11.04 -11.27
N VAL A 74 12.77 10.46 -12.32
CA VAL A 74 12.04 9.94 -13.48
C VAL A 74 12.46 8.49 -13.71
N THR A 75 11.49 7.58 -13.77
CA THR A 75 11.73 6.16 -14.06
C THR A 75 11.43 5.85 -15.52
N HIS A 76 12.20 4.93 -16.10
CA HIS A 76 11.96 4.37 -17.43
C HIS A 76 11.47 2.92 -17.34
N VAL A 77 11.20 2.44 -16.12
CA VAL A 77 10.62 1.12 -15.89
C VAL A 77 9.18 1.13 -16.42
N PRO A 78 8.77 0.17 -17.25
CA PRO A 78 7.37 0.06 -17.66
C PRO A 78 6.49 -0.34 -16.48
N LYS A 79 5.23 0.12 -16.48
CA LYS A 79 4.25 -0.20 -15.44
C LYS A 79 4.13 -1.70 -15.17
N ASP A 80 4.03 -2.52 -16.23
CA ASP A 80 3.88 -3.97 -16.10
C ASP A 80 5.09 -4.63 -15.40
N VAL A 81 6.30 -4.13 -15.67
CA VAL A 81 7.54 -4.59 -15.01
C VAL A 81 7.53 -4.19 -13.53
N PHE A 82 7.03 -2.98 -13.21
CA PHE A 82 6.88 -2.56 -11.83
C PHE A 82 5.84 -3.40 -11.08
N GLU A 83 4.71 -3.74 -11.71
CA GLU A 83 3.70 -4.60 -11.10
C GLU A 83 4.21 -6.03 -10.87
N MET A 84 5.01 -6.58 -11.80
CA MET A 84 5.71 -7.84 -11.58
C MET A 84 6.69 -7.77 -10.41
N TYR A 85 7.45 -6.68 -10.29
CA TYR A 85 8.33 -6.45 -9.14
C TYR A 85 7.55 -6.39 -7.82
N LEU A 86 6.41 -5.70 -7.79
CA LEU A 86 5.55 -5.66 -6.60
C LEU A 86 5.06 -7.06 -6.20
N GLN A 87 4.72 -7.91 -7.17
CA GLN A 87 4.35 -9.31 -6.92
C GLN A 87 5.53 -10.12 -6.36
N GLU A 88 6.74 -9.89 -6.85
CA GLU A 88 7.96 -10.57 -6.36
C GLU A 88 8.26 -10.22 -4.89
N ILE A 89 8.10 -8.94 -4.51
CA ILE A 89 8.38 -8.50 -3.14
C ILE A 89 7.21 -8.70 -2.18
N ASN A 90 6.00 -8.96 -2.69
CA ASN A 90 4.78 -9.13 -1.89
C ASN A 90 4.91 -10.10 -0.69
N PRO A 91 5.60 -11.26 -0.79
CA PRO A 91 5.79 -12.16 0.36
C PRO A 91 6.56 -11.52 1.53
N ARG A 92 7.35 -10.46 1.29
CA ARG A 92 8.04 -9.69 2.34
C ARG A 92 7.21 -8.54 2.91
N TYR A 93 6.11 -8.19 2.25
CA TYR A 93 5.25 -7.06 2.61
C TYR A 93 3.81 -7.53 2.82
N LEU A 94 3.66 -8.60 3.60
CA LEU A 94 2.36 -9.09 4.06
C LEU A 94 1.90 -8.35 5.33
N PRO A 95 0.60 -8.30 5.64
CA PRO A 95 0.11 -7.69 6.87
C PRO A 95 0.85 -8.22 8.11
N GLU A 96 1.14 -9.52 8.16
CA GLU A 96 1.78 -10.17 9.29
C GLU A 96 3.20 -9.66 9.53
N THR A 97 3.90 -9.27 8.45
CA THR A 97 5.27 -8.76 8.47
C THR A 97 5.38 -7.29 8.84
N TYR A 98 4.25 -6.56 8.87
CA TYR A 98 4.24 -5.14 9.20
C TYR A 98 4.70 -4.92 10.65
N SER A 99 5.74 -4.08 10.82
CA SER A 99 6.16 -3.55 12.11
C SER A 99 6.45 -2.07 11.98
N LEU A 100 5.82 -1.26 12.83
CA LEU A 100 5.90 0.19 12.75
C LEU A 100 7.33 0.71 12.93
N LEU A 101 8.19 0.00 13.67
CA LEU A 101 9.55 0.43 13.99
C LEU A 101 10.60 -0.08 12.99
N THR A 102 10.43 -1.28 12.45
CA THR A 102 11.51 -1.98 11.72
C THR A 102 11.14 -2.34 10.29
N HIS A 103 9.86 -2.46 9.96
CA HIS A 103 9.39 -2.89 8.64
C HIS A 103 8.02 -2.28 8.32
N ASN A 104 8.02 -1.02 7.90
CA ASN A 104 6.83 -0.19 7.72
C ASN A 104 6.73 0.40 6.30
N CYS A 105 5.74 1.28 6.09
CA CYS A 105 5.54 2.03 4.84
C CYS A 105 6.79 2.74 4.32
N ASN A 106 7.64 3.24 5.20
CA ASN A 106 8.84 4.00 4.83
C ASN A 106 9.93 3.06 4.29
N ASN A 107 10.07 1.86 4.87
CA ASN A 107 10.96 0.83 4.34
C ASN A 107 10.52 0.39 2.93
N PHE A 108 9.21 0.15 2.75
CA PHE A 108 8.62 -0.17 1.46
C PHE A 108 8.87 0.94 0.43
N SER A 109 8.52 2.19 0.76
CA SER A 109 8.72 3.34 -0.13
C SER A 109 10.19 3.52 -0.52
N ASN A 110 11.12 3.28 0.42
CA ASN A 110 12.55 3.34 0.14
C ASN A 110 13.00 2.25 -0.84
N GLU A 111 12.53 1.02 -0.66
CA GLU A 111 12.88 -0.08 -1.55
C GLU A 111 12.32 0.14 -2.98
N VAL A 112 11.07 0.59 -3.07
CA VAL A 112 10.43 0.94 -4.34
C VAL A 112 11.12 2.13 -5.02
N ALA A 113 11.51 3.16 -4.26
CA ALA A 113 12.26 4.29 -4.80
C ALA A 113 13.61 3.87 -5.38
N GLN A 114 14.33 2.96 -4.69
CA GLN A 114 15.58 2.41 -5.19
C GLN A 114 15.38 1.62 -6.49
N PHE A 115 14.32 0.82 -6.57
CA PHE A 115 13.99 0.06 -7.78
C PHE A 115 13.64 0.98 -8.97
N LEU A 116 12.81 2.00 -8.76
CA LEU A 116 12.30 2.84 -9.84
C LEU A 116 13.32 3.87 -10.34
N VAL A 117 14.06 4.52 -9.43
CA VAL A 117 14.91 5.68 -9.76
C VAL A 117 16.33 5.58 -9.19
N GLY A 118 16.67 4.52 -8.46
CA GLY A 118 18.00 4.36 -7.85
C GLY A 118 18.28 5.34 -6.71
N ALA A 119 17.25 5.98 -6.16
CA ALA A 119 17.36 6.95 -5.08
C ALA A 119 16.73 6.43 -3.78
N THR A 120 17.14 7.00 -2.65
CA THR A 120 16.53 6.75 -1.34
C THR A 120 15.50 7.83 -1.00
N ILE A 121 14.59 7.50 -0.08
CA ILE A 121 13.73 8.53 0.53
C ILE A 121 14.53 9.35 1.57
N PRO A 122 14.07 10.54 1.98
CA PRO A 122 14.79 11.37 2.93
C PRO A 122 15.09 10.69 4.27
N ASP A 123 16.33 10.80 4.75
CA ASP A 123 16.82 10.08 5.92
C ASP A 123 16.05 10.38 7.21
N TYR A 124 15.56 11.61 7.39
CA TYR A 124 14.76 11.98 8.57
C TYR A 124 13.46 11.16 8.70
N ILE A 125 12.95 10.61 7.59
CA ILE A 125 11.78 9.71 7.59
C ILE A 125 12.20 8.31 8.04
N LEU A 126 13.33 7.81 7.52
CA LEU A 126 13.85 6.47 7.83
C LEU A 126 14.42 6.37 9.25
N GLN A 127 14.99 7.46 9.77
CA GLN A 127 15.63 7.50 11.08
C GLN A 127 14.64 7.75 12.23
N LEU A 128 13.41 8.21 11.94
CA LEU A 128 12.40 8.53 12.95
C LEU A 128 12.21 7.41 14.01
N PRO A 129 12.06 6.12 13.65
CA PRO A 129 11.92 5.06 14.66
C PRO A 129 13.12 4.97 15.61
N ASN A 130 14.34 5.12 15.09
CA ASN A 130 15.56 5.07 15.89
C ASN A 130 15.66 6.28 16.83
N GLU A 131 15.26 7.46 16.36
CA GLU A 131 15.23 8.66 17.20
C GLU A 131 14.23 8.54 18.36
N VAL A 132 13.04 7.99 18.09
CA VAL A 132 12.02 7.74 19.12
C VAL A 132 12.54 6.73 20.15
N MET A 133 13.09 5.60 19.70
CA MET A 133 13.53 4.50 20.58
C MET A 133 14.83 4.81 21.34
N SER A 134 15.69 5.67 20.82
CA SER A 134 16.91 6.14 21.51
C SER A 134 16.63 7.20 22.56
N SER A 135 15.41 7.75 22.63
CA SER A 135 15.03 8.72 23.65
C SER A 135 14.77 8.05 25.02
N PRO A 136 15.08 8.72 26.15
CA PRO A 136 14.79 8.19 27.49
C PRO A 136 13.31 7.86 27.72
N MET A 137 12.41 8.50 26.96
CA MET A 137 10.97 8.31 27.05
C MET A 137 10.41 7.37 25.98
N GLY A 138 11.24 6.79 25.09
CA GLY A 138 10.78 5.93 23.99
C GLY A 138 9.95 4.73 24.48
N SER A 139 10.32 4.18 25.63
CA SER A 139 9.57 3.09 26.28
C SER A 139 8.16 3.47 26.71
N LEU A 140 7.91 4.74 27.04
CA LEU A 140 6.58 5.23 27.42
C LEU A 140 5.62 5.31 26.23
N PHE A 141 6.15 5.47 25.02
CA PHE A 141 5.36 5.52 23.79
C PHE A 141 5.05 4.15 23.19
N LEU A 142 5.64 3.07 23.70
CA LEU A 142 5.43 1.71 23.20
C LEU A 142 3.95 1.31 23.08
N PRO A 143 3.06 1.58 24.06
CA PRO A 143 1.64 1.24 23.92
C PRO A 143 0.96 2.01 22.78
N MET A 144 1.35 3.27 22.56
CA MET A 144 0.83 4.09 21.47
C MET A 144 1.33 3.59 20.11
N ILE A 145 2.62 3.25 20.02
CA ILE A 145 3.26 2.66 18.84
C ILE A 145 2.57 1.34 18.48
N GLN A 146 2.29 0.48 19.45
CA GLN A 146 1.59 -0.80 19.22
C GLN A 146 0.16 -0.62 18.73
N ASN A 147 -0.57 0.36 19.28
CA ASN A 147 -1.93 0.68 18.82
C ASN A 147 -1.92 1.17 17.36
N LEU A 148 -0.98 2.07 17.05
CA LEU A 148 -0.77 2.58 15.71
C LEU A 148 -0.39 1.47 14.72
N GLU A 149 0.53 0.59 15.11
CA GLU A 149 0.92 -0.58 14.33
C GLU A 149 -0.29 -1.47 14.03
N THR A 150 -1.10 -1.79 15.03
CA THR A 150 -2.32 -2.61 14.87
C THR A 150 -3.29 -1.98 13.86
N THR A 151 -3.43 -0.65 13.88
CA THR A 151 -4.29 0.07 12.94
C THR A 151 -3.75 -0.01 11.51
N LEU A 152 -2.46 0.27 11.31
CA LEU A 152 -1.85 0.26 9.98
C LEU A 152 -1.76 -1.16 9.39
N LYS A 153 -1.48 -2.14 10.24
CA LYS A 153 -1.47 -3.58 9.90
C LYS A 153 -2.83 -4.10 9.44
N SER A 154 -3.92 -3.52 9.93
CA SER A 154 -5.27 -3.84 9.45
C SER A 154 -5.69 -3.03 8.22
N GLY A 155 -4.77 -2.22 7.65
CA GLY A 155 -5.06 -1.32 6.53
C GLY A 155 -5.87 -0.08 6.91
N GLY A 156 -6.04 0.17 8.21
CA GLY A 156 -6.77 1.34 8.71
C GLY A 156 -5.93 2.62 8.69
N VAL A 157 -6.62 3.76 8.75
CA VAL A 157 -6.00 5.07 8.96
C VAL A 157 -6.12 5.50 10.42
N PRO A 158 -5.00 5.85 11.08
CA PRO A 158 -5.01 6.33 12.45
C PRO A 158 -5.94 7.54 12.59
N GLN A 159 -6.89 7.45 13.50
CA GLN A 159 -7.73 8.58 13.87
C GLN A 159 -7.04 9.37 14.97
N VAL A 160 -6.92 10.68 14.80
CA VAL A 160 -6.54 11.54 15.92
C VAL A 160 -7.60 11.44 17.02
N PRO A 161 -7.21 11.39 18.31
CA PRO A 161 -8.17 11.44 19.40
C PRO A 161 -9.03 12.70 19.28
N GLN A 162 -10.30 12.55 18.88
CA GLN A 162 -11.24 13.65 18.86
C GLN A 162 -11.63 13.98 20.30
N PHE A 163 -11.10 15.09 20.85
CA PHE A 163 -11.73 15.73 22.00
C PHE A 163 -13.06 16.31 21.55
N ARG A 164 -14.13 15.52 21.68
CA ARG A 164 -15.49 16.04 21.58
C ARG A 164 -15.84 16.66 22.93
N PRO A 165 -16.01 18.00 23.04
CA PRO A 165 -16.71 18.55 24.19
C PRO A 165 -18.12 17.96 24.18
N THR A 166 -18.46 17.20 25.22
CA THR A 166 -19.83 16.74 25.44
C THR A 166 -20.71 17.95 25.67
N THR A 167 -21.39 18.43 24.64
CA THR A 167 -22.53 19.33 24.83
C THR A 167 -23.65 18.50 25.43
N VAL A 168 -23.75 18.53 26.76
CA VAL A 168 -24.91 18.05 27.50
C VAL A 168 -26.11 18.94 27.16
N SER A 169 -26.90 18.52 26.18
CA SER A 169 -28.23 19.11 25.96
C SER A 169 -29.19 18.56 27.03
N PRO A 170 -29.84 19.40 27.85
CA PRO A 170 -30.85 18.93 28.79
C PRO A 170 -32.14 18.62 28.04
N ALA A 171 -32.43 17.33 27.84
CA ALA A 171 -33.76 16.88 27.43
C ALA A 171 -34.67 16.89 28.67
N SER A 172 -35.40 17.99 28.86
CA SER A 172 -36.50 18.09 29.82
C SER A 172 -37.70 17.30 29.32
N ASN A 173 -37.96 16.16 29.94
CA ASN A 173 -39.24 15.46 29.87
C ASN A 173 -40.32 16.30 30.57
N PHE A 174 -41.31 16.79 29.83
CA PHE A 174 -42.64 17.03 30.37
C PHE A 174 -43.71 16.58 29.37
N ALA A 175 -44.51 15.62 29.82
CA ALA A 175 -45.71 15.15 29.16
C ALA A 175 -46.81 16.22 29.22
N SER A 176 -47.63 16.31 28.17
CA SER A 176 -48.94 16.96 28.24
C SER A 176 -49.93 16.23 27.34
N VAL A 177 -50.88 15.59 28.02
CA VAL A 177 -52.16 15.07 27.53
C VAL A 177 -53.03 16.25 27.11
N THR A 178 -53.72 16.20 25.96
CA THR A 178 -55.06 16.78 25.77
C THR A 178 -55.77 16.15 24.55
N THR A 179 -57.06 15.92 24.77
CA THR A 179 -58.07 15.12 24.09
C THR A 179 -58.87 15.91 23.05
N GLN A 180 -59.33 15.29 21.94
CA GLN A 180 -60.55 15.65 21.17
C GLN A 180 -60.80 14.55 20.10
N LYS A 181 -61.75 13.60 20.25
CA LYS A 181 -63.23 13.58 20.11
C LYS A 181 -63.75 13.22 18.69
N SER A 182 -64.05 11.92 18.53
CA SER A 182 -65.14 11.21 17.82
C SER A 182 -65.76 11.73 16.50
N SER A 183 -65.86 10.83 15.49
CA SER A 183 -67.16 10.33 14.98
C SER A 183 -67.06 9.11 14.02
N THR A 184 -67.94 8.14 14.28
CA THR A 184 -68.66 7.20 13.36
C THR A 184 -67.94 6.10 12.56
N ALA A 185 -68.35 4.85 12.87
CA ALA A 185 -68.16 3.57 12.16
C ALA A 185 -69.12 3.46 10.93
N PRO A 186 -69.28 2.32 10.20
CA PRO A 186 -68.68 0.97 10.36
C PRO A 186 -68.23 0.26 9.05
N ASN A 187 -67.52 -0.87 9.15
CA ASN A 187 -68.03 -2.22 8.85
C ASN A 187 -66.96 -3.20 8.31
N SER A 188 -67.02 -4.43 8.83
CA SER A 188 -66.59 -5.73 8.27
C SER A 188 -65.13 -5.88 7.76
N SER A 189 -64.31 -6.86 8.16
CA SER A 189 -64.63 -8.26 8.42
C SER A 189 -63.39 -8.99 9.00
N THR A 190 -63.64 -9.81 10.04
CA THR A 190 -63.03 -11.12 10.39
C THR A 190 -61.52 -11.34 10.23
N GLU A 191 -60.78 -11.46 11.35
CA GLU A 191 -60.43 -12.73 12.06
C GLU A 191 -59.25 -13.47 11.39
N LYS A 192 -58.24 -14.05 12.06
CA LYS A 192 -57.89 -14.45 13.45
C LYS A 192 -56.36 -14.69 13.40
N LYS A 193 -55.53 -14.13 14.30
CA LYS A 193 -55.14 -14.64 15.63
C LYS A 193 -54.67 -16.11 15.64
N ALA A 194 -53.38 -16.34 15.94
CA ALA A 194 -52.92 -17.16 17.08
C ALA A 194 -51.39 -17.43 17.07
N ILE A 195 -50.75 -17.00 18.17
CA ILE A 195 -49.55 -17.58 18.84
C ILE A 195 -50.05 -18.89 19.53
N PRO A 196 -49.31 -20.01 19.78
CA PRO A 196 -48.04 -20.02 20.53
C PRO A 196 -47.02 -21.20 20.38
N SER A 197 -45.78 -20.92 20.81
CA SER A 197 -44.88 -21.66 21.72
C SER A 197 -44.49 -23.15 21.57
N LYS A 198 -43.17 -23.38 21.82
CA LYS A 198 -42.48 -24.54 22.47
C LYS A 198 -42.43 -25.84 21.64
N GLU A 199 -41.45 -26.75 21.71
CA GLU A 199 -40.17 -26.94 22.42
C GLU A 199 -39.46 -28.14 21.72
N VAL A 200 -38.11 -28.13 21.71
CA VAL A 200 -37.17 -29.26 21.91
C VAL A 200 -37.32 -30.57 21.09
N ALA A 201 -36.27 -30.92 20.31
CA ALA A 201 -35.42 -32.12 20.54
C ALA A 201 -34.56 -32.53 19.32
N LYS A 202 -33.25 -32.32 19.43
CA LYS A 202 -32.10 -33.24 19.26
C LYS A 202 -32.23 -34.52 18.39
N GLY A 203 -31.26 -34.70 17.47
CA GLY A 203 -30.78 -35.98 16.87
C GLY A 203 -30.08 -35.74 15.52
N LYS A 204 -28.74 -35.87 15.39
CA LYS A 204 -27.97 -37.01 14.81
C LYS A 204 -28.33 -37.28 13.33
N GLU A 205 -27.44 -37.51 12.35
CA GLU A 205 -26.00 -37.75 12.20
C GLU A 205 -25.70 -37.77 10.67
N GLU A 206 -24.41 -37.67 10.30
CA GLU A 206 -23.74 -38.25 9.11
C GLU A 206 -23.87 -37.67 7.67
N ASP A 207 -22.68 -37.23 7.21
CA ASP A 207 -21.95 -37.58 5.98
C ASP A 207 -22.65 -37.56 4.60
N LYS A 208 -22.14 -36.67 3.73
CA LYS A 208 -21.73 -37.11 2.38
C LYS A 208 -20.66 -36.21 1.76
N LYS A 209 -19.48 -36.81 1.62
CA LYS A 209 -18.36 -36.47 0.73
C LYS A 209 -18.84 -36.32 -0.73
N THR A 210 -18.34 -35.32 -1.46
CA THR A 210 -18.13 -35.45 -2.91
C THR A 210 -16.99 -34.56 -3.36
N GLU A 211 -15.93 -35.23 -3.80
CA GLU A 211 -14.86 -34.72 -4.63
C GLU A 211 -15.42 -34.30 -6.00
N ASN A 212 -14.88 -33.25 -6.61
CA ASN A 212 -14.44 -33.38 -7.99
C ASN A 212 -13.37 -32.36 -8.34
N ALA A 213 -12.35 -32.85 -9.03
CA ALA A 213 -11.17 -32.15 -9.46
C ALA A 213 -11.23 -31.82 -10.96
N VAL A 214 -10.25 -31.01 -11.37
CA VAL A 214 -9.66 -30.82 -12.71
C VAL A 214 -10.51 -30.19 -13.83
N SER A 215 -10.00 -29.08 -14.38
CA SER A 215 -9.46 -29.11 -15.75
C SER A 215 -8.68 -27.83 -16.08
N ALA A 216 -7.55 -28.05 -16.74
CA ALA A 216 -6.64 -27.07 -17.32
C ALA A 216 -6.64 -27.27 -18.83
N SER A 217 -6.72 -26.18 -19.60
CA SER A 217 -6.39 -25.99 -21.04
C SER A 217 -7.17 -24.74 -21.51
N GLU A 218 -6.76 -23.88 -22.45
CA GLU A 218 -5.79 -23.97 -23.52
C GLU A 218 -5.53 -22.58 -24.15
N LYS A 219 -4.60 -22.59 -25.10
CA LYS A 219 -3.86 -21.54 -25.80
C LYS A 219 -4.53 -21.18 -27.14
N ALA A 220 -4.51 -19.91 -27.57
CA ALA A 220 -4.60 -19.45 -28.97
C ALA A 220 -4.22 -17.95 -29.03
N ALA A 221 -3.12 -17.48 -29.64
CA ALA A 221 -2.71 -17.45 -31.07
C ALA A 221 -2.98 -16.08 -31.74
N ALA A 222 -1.87 -15.34 -31.95
CA ALA A 222 -1.47 -14.46 -33.06
C ALA A 222 -2.43 -13.46 -33.72
N ALA A 223 -1.98 -12.19 -33.79
CA ALA A 223 -2.18 -11.34 -34.95
C ALA A 223 -0.95 -10.43 -35.16
N SER A 224 -0.24 -10.66 -36.27
CA SER A 224 0.87 -9.89 -36.81
C SER A 224 0.36 -8.73 -37.66
N ASN A 225 1.01 -7.56 -37.62
CA ASN A 225 1.02 -6.64 -38.75
C ASN A 225 2.24 -5.71 -38.78
N GLY A 226 2.95 -5.73 -39.92
CA GLY A 226 3.47 -4.55 -40.61
C GLY A 226 4.66 -3.80 -40.01
N VAL A 227 5.86 -4.27 -40.33
CA VAL A 227 7.17 -3.67 -40.03
C VAL A 227 7.48 -2.48 -40.94
N VAL A 228 7.82 -1.32 -40.35
CA VAL A 228 8.83 -0.40 -40.92
C VAL A 228 10.07 -0.59 -40.05
N LYS A 229 11.12 -1.18 -40.62
CA LYS A 229 12.38 -1.50 -39.93
C LYS A 229 13.12 -0.20 -39.62
N ASP A 230 12.99 0.27 -38.38
CA ASP A 230 13.89 1.26 -37.81
C ASP A 230 15.21 0.57 -37.43
N PRO A 231 16.35 0.89 -38.07
CA PRO A 231 17.64 0.32 -37.73
C PRO A 231 18.07 0.55 -36.27
N LEU A 232 17.44 1.52 -35.57
CA LEU A 232 17.67 1.77 -34.16
C LEU A 232 16.88 0.84 -33.23
N GLY A 233 15.71 0.37 -33.68
CA GLY A 233 14.89 -0.61 -32.96
C GLY A 233 15.58 -1.98 -32.87
N ASP A 234 16.20 -2.42 -33.96
CA ASP A 234 16.97 -3.67 -34.00
C ASP A 234 18.20 -3.61 -33.07
N ALA A 235 18.82 -2.44 -32.91
CA ALA A 235 19.94 -2.25 -31.98
C ALA A 235 19.47 -2.26 -30.51
N ARG A 236 18.33 -1.61 -30.22
CA ARG A 236 17.74 -1.58 -28.87
C ARG A 236 17.28 -2.97 -28.41
N SER A 237 16.63 -3.73 -29.29
CA SER A 237 16.21 -5.11 -28.99
C SER A 237 17.40 -6.04 -28.74
N LYS A 238 18.50 -5.88 -29.48
CA LYS A 238 19.74 -6.67 -29.25
C LYS A 238 20.37 -6.38 -27.88
N VAL A 239 20.43 -5.11 -27.48
CA VAL A 239 20.97 -4.71 -26.18
C VAL A 239 20.08 -5.24 -25.05
N GLN A 240 18.75 -5.20 -25.21
CA GLN A 240 17.81 -5.77 -24.25
C GLN A 240 17.97 -7.28 -24.10
N ASP A 241 18.06 -8.02 -25.21
CA ASP A 241 18.28 -9.47 -25.20
C ASP A 241 19.59 -9.88 -24.52
N GLU A 242 20.64 -9.06 -24.66
CA GLU A 242 21.93 -9.27 -23.99
C GLU A 242 21.87 -8.99 -22.48
N ILE A 243 21.15 -7.94 -22.05
CA ILE A 243 20.94 -7.66 -20.62
C ILE A 243 20.19 -8.81 -19.95
N ILE A 244 19.15 -9.33 -20.61
CA ILE A 244 18.35 -10.46 -20.10
C ILE A 244 19.22 -11.72 -19.97
N LYS A 245 20.06 -12.02 -20.97
CA LYS A 245 20.99 -13.16 -20.91
C LYS A 245 22.01 -13.02 -19.80
N GLU A 246 22.58 -11.83 -19.59
CA GLU A 246 23.56 -11.61 -18.53
C GLU A 246 22.95 -11.63 -17.13
N PHE A 247 21.75 -11.07 -16.98
CA PHE A 247 21.01 -11.17 -15.74
C PHE A 247 20.74 -12.63 -15.39
N ALA A 248 20.27 -13.43 -16.34
CA ALA A 248 20.04 -14.86 -16.15
C ALA A 248 21.33 -15.62 -15.80
N ALA A 249 22.46 -15.28 -16.43
CA ALA A 249 23.75 -15.89 -16.15
C ALA A 249 24.25 -15.57 -14.74
N ILE A 250 24.15 -14.31 -14.30
CA ILE A 250 24.55 -13.88 -12.94
C ILE A 250 23.63 -14.53 -11.90
N MET A 251 22.33 -14.56 -12.13
CA MET A 251 21.37 -15.20 -11.24
C MET A 251 21.58 -16.71 -11.12
N ALA A 252 21.99 -17.38 -12.21
CA ALA A 252 22.32 -18.81 -12.19
C ALA A 252 23.55 -19.15 -11.34
N THR A 253 24.44 -18.18 -11.06
CA THR A 253 25.56 -18.40 -10.12
C THR A 253 25.13 -18.44 -8.65
N GLY A 254 23.94 -17.92 -8.32
CA GLY A 254 23.40 -17.92 -6.96
C GLY A 254 24.18 -17.06 -5.95
N THR A 255 25.14 -16.26 -6.40
CA THR A 255 26.05 -15.49 -5.53
C THR A 255 25.56 -14.08 -5.21
N MET A 256 24.58 -13.58 -5.96
CA MET A 256 24.14 -12.18 -5.88
C MET A 256 22.62 -12.08 -5.73
N ARG A 257 22.17 -11.03 -5.04
CA ARG A 257 20.75 -10.68 -5.01
C ARG A 257 20.32 -10.13 -6.37
N ALA A 258 19.04 -10.30 -6.71
CA ALA A 258 18.50 -9.89 -8.01
C ALA A 258 18.71 -8.40 -8.33
N SER A 259 18.58 -7.50 -7.35
CA SER A 259 18.83 -6.07 -7.54
C SER A 259 20.28 -5.76 -7.90
N GLU A 260 21.22 -6.46 -7.27
CA GLU A 260 22.65 -6.33 -7.53
C GLU A 260 23.04 -6.97 -8.87
N ALA A 261 22.44 -8.11 -9.19
CA ALA A 261 22.61 -8.81 -10.45
C ALA A 261 22.07 -8.01 -11.65
N ALA A 262 20.94 -7.32 -11.49
CA ALA A 262 20.35 -6.47 -12.53
C ALA A 262 21.17 -5.21 -12.79
N ALA A 263 21.64 -4.54 -11.73
CA ALA A 263 22.54 -3.40 -11.85
C ALA A 263 23.86 -3.79 -12.51
N LEU A 264 24.41 -4.95 -12.14
CA LEU A 264 25.66 -5.46 -12.70
C LEU A 264 25.50 -5.91 -14.17
N ALA A 265 24.41 -6.59 -14.51
CA ALA A 265 24.11 -7.00 -15.89
C ALA A 265 23.96 -5.78 -16.81
N THR A 266 23.20 -4.78 -16.38
CA THR A 266 22.98 -3.54 -17.14
C THR A 266 24.30 -2.79 -17.35
N ARG A 267 25.12 -2.68 -16.31
CA ARG A 267 26.44 -2.04 -16.40
C ARG A 267 27.39 -2.79 -17.34
N ARG A 268 27.48 -4.12 -17.26
CA ARG A 268 28.36 -4.94 -18.11
C ARG A 268 27.97 -4.94 -19.59
N VAL A 269 26.68 -4.84 -19.89
CA VAL A 269 26.22 -4.75 -21.29
C VAL A 269 26.44 -3.33 -21.82
N MET A 270 26.15 -2.30 -21.02
CA MET A 270 26.43 -0.91 -21.41
C MET A 270 27.92 -0.63 -21.62
N GLU A 271 28.81 -1.20 -20.80
CA GLU A 271 30.27 -1.08 -20.98
C GLU A 271 30.76 -1.75 -22.29
N ARG A 272 30.18 -2.90 -22.68
CA ARG A 272 30.49 -3.57 -23.96
C ARG A 272 30.05 -2.77 -25.18
N HIS A 273 28.86 -2.18 -25.15
CA HIS A 273 28.35 -1.35 -26.24
C HIS A 273 29.00 0.05 -26.27
N GLY A 274 29.47 0.56 -25.12
CA GLY A 274 30.26 1.78 -25.03
C GLY A 274 31.66 1.67 -25.66
N GLN A 275 32.30 0.50 -25.59
CA GLN A 275 33.62 0.26 -26.20
C GLN A 275 33.56 0.01 -27.73
N MET A 276 32.45 -0.51 -28.24
CA MET A 276 32.26 -0.69 -29.70
C MET A 276 32.10 0.63 -30.46
N SER A 277 31.56 1.68 -29.82
CA SER A 277 31.44 3.02 -30.41
C SER A 277 32.81 3.69 -30.64
N VAL A 278 33.78 3.46 -29.74
CA VAL A 278 35.12 4.06 -29.81
C VAL A 278 36.03 3.36 -30.83
N SER A 279 35.71 2.14 -31.24
CA SER A 279 36.51 1.38 -32.23
C SER A 279 36.06 1.58 -33.68
N GLN A 280 35.04 2.41 -33.93
CA GLN A 280 34.53 2.73 -35.28
C GLN A 280 34.70 4.22 -35.67
N SER A 281 35.52 4.98 -34.93
CA SER A 281 35.92 6.35 -35.27
C SER A 281 37.34 6.39 -35.83
#